data_AF-A0A5C4XE83-F1
#
_entry.id   AF-A0A5C4XE83-F1
#
_cell.length_a   1.000
_cell.length_b   1.000
_cell.length_c   1.000
_cell.angle_alpha   90.00
_cell.angle_beta   90.00
_cell.angle_gamma   90.00
#
_symmetry.space_group_name_H-M   'P 1'
#
loop_
_entity.id
_entity.type
_entity.pdbx_description
1 polymer ?
#
loop_
_entity_poly.entity_id
_entity_poly.type
_entity_poly.pdbx_seq_one_letter_code
_entity_poly.pdbx_strand_id
1 'polypeptide(L)'
;VSADTFKRPIYAGNAIQTVQSSDAKKVITVRTASFAAAGEGGSASVEAVSAVGNPGVSSFVSDALASSERPELTSAKIIISGGRALGSSEKFNEVILPVADKLGAAVGASRAAVDAGYAPNDWQVGQTGKVVAPQLYIAVGISGAIQHLAGMKDSKVIVAINKDEEAPIFQVADYGLVGDLFDILPKLEKAL
;
A
#
# COMPACT_ATOMS: atom_id res chain seq x y z
N VAL A 1 -5.20 29.00 -0.45
CA VAL A 1 -6.07 28.09 0.34
C VAL A 1 -5.96 28.54 1.79
N SER A 2 -7.07 28.81 2.47
CA SER A 2 -7.07 29.26 3.86
C SER A 2 -6.77 28.13 4.84
N ALA A 3 -6.33 28.46 6.06
CA ALA A 3 -5.89 27.48 7.07
C ALA A 3 -7.02 26.58 7.60
N ASP A 4 -8.27 26.93 7.33
CA ASP A 4 -9.48 26.20 7.71
C ASP A 4 -10.08 25.37 6.55
N THR A 5 -9.38 25.28 5.42
CA THR A 5 -9.79 24.54 4.23
C THR A 5 -8.93 23.30 4.01
N PHE A 6 -9.57 22.15 3.86
CA PHE A 6 -8.95 20.84 3.72
C PHE A 6 -9.39 20.17 2.42
N LYS A 7 -8.50 19.39 1.82
CA LYS A 7 -8.82 18.54 0.67
C LYS A 7 -8.77 17.08 1.10
N ARG A 8 -9.77 16.30 0.71
CA ARG A 8 -9.77 14.85 0.93
C ARG A 8 -10.24 14.11 -0.31
N PRO A 9 -9.60 12.97 -0.64
CA PRO A 9 -10.11 12.09 -1.69
C PRO A 9 -11.42 11.41 -1.25
N ILE A 10 -12.36 11.29 -2.18
CA ILE A 10 -13.60 10.52 -2.05
C ILE A 10 -13.76 9.62 -3.29
N TYR A 11 -14.64 8.62 -3.22
CA TYR A 11 -14.86 7.63 -4.30
C TYR A 11 -13.55 6.97 -4.78
N ALA A 12 -12.81 6.33 -3.86
CA ALA A 12 -11.48 5.76 -4.15
C ALA A 12 -10.47 6.81 -4.71
N GLY A 13 -10.73 8.09 -4.43
CA GLY A 13 -9.95 9.23 -4.86
C GLY A 13 -10.15 9.63 -6.32
N ASN A 14 -11.22 9.17 -6.98
CA ASN A 14 -11.62 9.67 -8.30
C ASN A 14 -12.14 11.12 -8.23
N ALA A 15 -12.51 11.60 -7.05
CA ALA A 15 -12.85 13.01 -6.82
C ALA A 15 -12.12 13.53 -5.58
N ILE A 16 -11.79 14.83 -5.62
CA ILE A 16 -11.21 15.56 -4.50
C ILE A 16 -12.26 16.50 -3.96
N GLN A 17 -12.70 16.26 -2.71
CA GLN A 17 -13.61 17.14 -2.01
C GLN A 17 -12.81 18.21 -1.27
N THR A 18 -13.22 19.47 -1.43
CA THR A 18 -12.72 20.59 -0.62
C THR A 18 -13.72 20.90 0.48
N VAL A 19 -13.27 20.92 1.74
CA VAL A 19 -14.09 21.13 2.93
C VAL A 19 -13.50 22.29 3.73
N GLN A 20 -14.30 23.31 4.02
CA GLN A 20 -13.94 24.39 4.93
C GLN A 20 -14.72 24.23 6.23
N SER A 21 -14.06 24.32 7.38
CA SER A 21 -14.71 24.22 8.70
C SER A 21 -14.58 25.54 9.48
N SER A 22 -15.73 26.06 9.90
CA SER A 22 -15.84 27.21 10.77
C SER A 22 -15.61 26.90 12.26
N ASP A 23 -15.38 25.63 12.62
CA ASP A 23 -15.24 25.21 14.01
C ASP A 23 -13.93 25.73 14.62
N ALA A 24 -13.99 26.13 15.90
CA ALA A 24 -12.81 26.62 16.61
C ALA A 24 -11.73 25.54 16.81
N LYS A 25 -12.14 24.28 17.05
CA LYS A 25 -11.27 23.11 17.19
C LYS A 25 -11.55 22.12 16.06
N LYS A 26 -10.48 21.60 15.44
CA LYS A 26 -10.57 20.72 14.28
C LYS A 26 -9.85 19.42 14.60
N VAL A 27 -10.57 18.30 14.53
CA VAL A 27 -9.99 16.95 14.66
C VAL A 27 -9.81 16.40 13.26
N ILE A 28 -8.56 16.15 12.87
CA ILE A 28 -8.21 15.79 11.50
C ILE A 28 -7.38 14.51 11.54
N THR A 29 -7.75 13.55 10.71
CA THR A 29 -6.91 12.40 10.40
C THR A 29 -6.22 12.64 9.05
N VAL A 30 -4.93 12.31 8.97
CA VAL A 30 -4.11 12.57 7.79
C VAL A 30 -3.60 11.24 7.23
N ARG A 31 -3.70 11.07 5.90
CA ARG A 31 -3.05 9.94 5.21
C ARG A 31 -1.55 10.21 5.17
N THR A 32 -0.78 9.48 5.98
CA THR A 32 0.67 9.65 6.12
C THR A 32 1.40 9.54 4.78
N ALA A 33 1.01 8.58 3.93
CA ALA A 33 1.58 8.36 2.60
C ALA A 33 1.45 9.56 1.63
N SER A 34 0.57 10.53 1.90
CA SER A 34 0.40 11.71 1.04
C SER A 34 1.39 12.85 1.34
N PHE A 35 2.20 12.74 2.38
CA PHE A 35 3.11 13.80 2.81
C PHE A 35 4.51 13.23 3.03
N ALA A 36 5.53 14.04 2.72
CA ALA A 36 6.89 13.72 3.12
C ALA A 36 7.01 13.80 4.64
N ALA A 37 7.85 12.94 5.22
CA ALA A 37 8.22 13.07 6.63
C ALA A 37 8.80 14.47 6.90
N ALA A 38 8.46 15.05 8.05
CA ALA A 38 9.10 16.28 8.51
C ALA A 38 10.59 16.03 8.79
N GLY A 39 11.41 17.07 8.66
CA GLY A 39 12.83 16.98 9.01
C GLY A 39 13.05 16.75 10.51
N GLU A 40 14.20 16.20 10.84
CA GLU A 40 14.63 16.02 12.24
C GLU A 40 15.12 17.35 12.85
N GLY A 41 14.88 17.54 14.15
CA GLY A 41 15.30 18.72 14.91
C GLY A 41 14.17 19.38 15.72
N GLY A 42 14.47 20.52 16.35
CA GLY A 42 13.55 21.26 17.21
C GLY A 42 13.78 21.04 18.71
N SER A 43 13.28 21.95 19.54
CA SER A 43 13.48 21.96 21.00
C SER A 43 12.15 22.16 21.74
N ALA A 44 11.13 21.39 21.38
CA ALA A 44 9.83 21.46 22.04
C ALA A 44 9.92 20.94 23.49
N SER A 45 9.27 21.64 24.41
CA SER A 45 9.14 21.18 25.80
C SER A 45 8.22 19.97 25.88
N VAL A 46 8.60 18.97 26.68
CA VAL A 46 7.75 17.82 27.00
C VAL A 46 6.97 18.12 28.27
N GLU A 47 5.64 18.13 28.16
CA GLU A 47 4.74 18.30 29.30
C GLU A 47 4.04 16.98 29.63
N ALA A 48 4.09 16.57 30.89
CA ALA A 48 3.37 15.38 31.36
C ALA A 48 1.88 15.70 31.51
N VAL A 49 1.04 14.92 30.84
CA VAL A 49 -0.42 15.01 30.95
C VAL A 49 -0.95 13.74 31.62
N SER A 50 -1.74 13.90 32.67
CA SER A 50 -2.39 12.77 33.34
C SER A 50 -3.44 12.14 32.43
N ALA A 51 -3.38 10.82 32.27
CA ALA A 51 -4.41 10.08 31.56
C ALA A 51 -5.75 10.14 32.34
N VAL A 52 -6.85 10.18 31.59
CA VAL A 52 -8.18 9.94 32.16
C VAL A 52 -8.30 8.47 32.57
N GLY A 53 -9.13 8.16 33.57
CA GLY A 53 -9.32 6.78 34.04
C GLY A 53 -9.78 5.84 32.92
N ASN A 54 -9.25 4.61 32.90
CA ASN A 54 -9.64 3.59 31.92
C ASN A 54 -11.12 3.21 32.12
N PRO A 55 -12.00 3.39 31.13
CA PRO A 55 -13.41 3.00 31.23
C PRO A 55 -13.64 1.48 31.27
N GLY A 56 -12.60 0.65 31.09
CA GLY A 56 -12.67 -0.80 31.21
C GLY A 56 -13.37 -1.52 30.05
N VAL A 57 -13.63 -0.81 28.95
CA VAL A 57 -14.36 -1.35 27.78
C VAL A 57 -13.49 -2.20 26.84
N SER A 58 -12.16 -2.08 26.93
CA SER A 58 -11.20 -2.84 26.14
C SER A 58 -9.92 -3.09 26.93
N SER A 59 -9.32 -4.27 26.78
CA SER A 59 -8.00 -4.59 27.33
C SER A 59 -7.04 -4.99 26.20
N PHE A 60 -5.80 -4.56 26.33
CA PHE A 60 -4.71 -5.08 25.51
C PHE A 60 -4.31 -6.46 26.05
N VAL A 61 -4.43 -7.50 25.22
CA VAL A 61 -4.11 -8.88 25.61
C VAL A 61 -2.73 -9.27 25.09
N SER A 62 -2.51 -9.09 23.79
CA SER A 62 -1.24 -9.37 23.15
C SER A 62 -1.14 -8.60 21.82
N ASP A 63 0.09 -8.47 21.33
CA ASP A 63 0.38 -8.03 19.97
C ASP A 63 1.14 -9.15 19.28
N ALA A 64 0.67 -9.56 18.10
CA ALA A 64 1.31 -10.56 17.27
C ALA A 64 1.93 -9.86 16.06
N LEU A 65 2.99 -9.10 16.33
CA LEU A 65 3.75 -8.43 15.27
C LEU A 65 4.37 -9.48 14.35
N ALA A 66 4.01 -9.44 13.07
CA ALA A 66 4.66 -10.26 12.06
C ALA A 66 6.14 -9.87 11.97
N SER A 67 7.02 -10.70 12.52
CA SER A 67 8.46 -10.58 12.31
C SER A 67 8.75 -10.88 10.85
N SER A 68 9.11 -9.85 10.08
CA SER A 68 9.61 -10.01 8.73
C SER A 68 10.93 -9.29 8.62
N GLU A 69 11.92 -9.90 7.97
CA GLU A 69 13.12 -9.19 7.53
C GLU A 69 12.82 -8.20 6.39
N ARG A 70 11.62 -8.28 5.81
CA ARG A 70 11.20 -7.39 4.72
C ARG A 70 10.62 -6.08 5.25
N PRO A 71 10.77 -4.97 4.50
CA PRO A 71 10.21 -3.69 4.91
C PRO A 71 8.68 -3.76 5.11
N GLU A 72 8.18 -2.94 6.02
CA GLU A 72 6.74 -2.78 6.22
C GLU A 72 6.11 -2.06 5.01
N LEU A 73 4.95 -2.54 4.54
CA LEU A 73 4.32 -2.08 3.31
C LEU A 73 4.07 -0.57 3.24
N THR A 74 3.63 0.07 4.32
CA THR A 74 3.33 1.51 4.32
C THR A 74 4.57 2.41 4.32
N SER A 75 5.74 1.88 4.66
CA SER A 75 7.02 2.60 4.69
C SER A 75 8.01 2.19 3.60
N ALA A 76 7.71 1.12 2.85
CA ALA A 76 8.59 0.58 1.84
C ALA A 76 8.80 1.53 0.64
N LYS A 77 10.06 1.62 0.17
CA LYS A 77 10.40 2.37 -1.04
C LYS A 77 10.02 1.63 -2.32
N ILE A 78 10.08 0.29 -2.29
CA ILE A 78 9.73 -0.58 -3.41
C ILE A 78 8.73 -1.60 -2.90
N ILE A 79 7.66 -1.81 -3.67
CA ILE A 79 6.65 -2.83 -3.39
C ILE A 79 6.46 -3.67 -4.65
N ILE A 80 6.57 -4.98 -4.51
CA ILE A 80 6.11 -5.94 -5.52
C ILE A 80 4.85 -6.61 -5.00
N SER A 81 3.77 -6.51 -5.77
CA SER A 81 2.44 -6.97 -5.36
C SER A 81 1.91 -8.04 -6.29
N GLY A 82 1.50 -9.18 -5.72
CA GLY A 82 0.91 -10.30 -6.46
C GLY A 82 -0.61 -10.27 -6.50
N GLY A 83 -1.18 -10.68 -7.63
CA GLY A 83 -2.61 -10.84 -7.84
C GLY A 83 -3.08 -12.30 -7.85
N ARG A 84 -4.40 -12.50 -8.03
CA ARG A 84 -5.01 -13.84 -8.10
C ARG A 84 -4.49 -14.67 -9.28
N ALA A 85 -3.90 -14.06 -10.30
CA ALA A 85 -3.35 -14.78 -11.45
C ALA A 85 -2.19 -15.73 -11.08
N LEU A 86 -1.59 -15.59 -9.90
CA LEU A 86 -0.56 -16.51 -9.38
C LEU A 86 -1.12 -17.90 -9.05
N GLY A 87 -2.43 -18.04 -8.85
CA GLY A 87 -3.11 -19.34 -8.78
C GLY A 87 -2.96 -20.13 -7.48
N SER A 88 -1.90 -19.94 -6.70
CA SER A 88 -1.73 -20.57 -5.39
C SER A 88 -0.78 -19.80 -4.47
N SER A 89 -0.78 -20.13 -3.17
CA SER A 89 0.19 -19.59 -2.21
C SER A 89 1.62 -20.00 -2.56
N GLU A 90 1.81 -21.25 -2.98
CA GLU A 90 3.12 -21.79 -3.36
C GLU A 90 3.70 -21.01 -4.54
N LYS A 91 2.90 -20.81 -5.60
CA LYS A 91 3.31 -20.05 -6.77
C LYS A 91 3.48 -18.56 -6.48
N PHE A 92 2.66 -17.99 -5.61
CA PHE A 92 2.87 -16.63 -5.12
C PHE A 92 4.26 -16.51 -4.49
N ASN A 93 4.60 -17.40 -3.57
CA ASN A 93 5.87 -17.34 -2.86
C ASN A 93 7.07 -17.64 -3.78
N GLU A 94 6.95 -18.63 -4.66
CA GLU A 94 8.00 -19.04 -5.62
C GLU A 94 8.38 -17.89 -6.57
N VAL A 95 7.41 -17.08 -6.99
CA VAL A 95 7.61 -16.11 -8.07
C VAL A 95 7.80 -14.68 -7.56
N ILE A 96 7.14 -14.31 -6.46
CA ILE A 96 7.19 -12.94 -5.93
C ILE A 96 8.35 -12.74 -4.96
N LEU A 97 8.59 -13.69 -4.04
CA LEU A 97 9.58 -13.48 -2.97
C LEU A 97 11.01 -13.33 -3.49
N PRO A 98 11.51 -14.13 -4.45
CA PRO A 98 12.90 -13.99 -4.92
C PRO A 98 13.18 -12.61 -5.53
N VAL A 99 12.22 -12.07 -6.29
CA VAL A 99 12.32 -10.73 -6.87
C VAL A 99 12.22 -9.67 -5.78
N ALA A 100 11.34 -9.85 -4.79
CA ALA A 100 11.23 -8.93 -3.66
C ALA A 100 12.56 -8.85 -2.89
N ASP A 101 13.19 -9.98 -2.64
CA ASP A 101 14.44 -10.08 -1.87
C ASP A 101 15.60 -9.39 -2.60
N LYS A 102 15.74 -9.62 -3.91
CA LYS A 102 16.75 -8.93 -4.72
C LYS A 102 16.57 -7.41 -4.78
N LEU A 103 15.33 -6.94 -4.73
CA LEU A 103 15.01 -5.51 -4.75
C LEU A 103 15.02 -4.88 -3.35
N GLY A 104 15.12 -5.66 -2.28
CA GLY A 104 14.85 -5.18 -0.92
C GLY A 104 13.44 -4.60 -0.77
N ALA A 105 12.47 -5.17 -1.50
CA ALA A 105 11.11 -4.68 -1.59
C ALA A 105 10.20 -5.29 -0.51
N ALA A 106 9.16 -4.55 -0.13
CA ALA A 106 8.03 -5.13 0.58
C ALA A 106 7.14 -5.93 -0.37
N VAL A 107 6.43 -6.91 0.18
CA VAL A 107 5.54 -7.80 -0.57
C VAL A 107 4.10 -7.37 -0.33
N GLY A 108 3.40 -7.06 -1.42
CA GLY A 108 1.98 -6.73 -1.43
C GLY A 108 1.13 -7.83 -2.05
N ALA A 109 -0.17 -7.79 -1.80
CA ALA A 109 -1.14 -8.67 -2.42
C ALA A 109 -2.44 -7.92 -2.72
N SER A 110 -3.09 -8.29 -3.83
CA SER A 110 -4.48 -7.86 -4.06
C SER A 110 -5.42 -8.56 -3.09
N ARG A 111 -6.57 -7.94 -2.78
CA ARG A 111 -7.63 -8.60 -2.00
C ARG A 111 -8.04 -9.95 -2.59
N ALA A 112 -8.11 -10.06 -3.92
CA ALA A 112 -8.48 -11.31 -4.58
C ALA A 112 -7.47 -12.46 -4.34
N ALA A 113 -6.20 -12.14 -4.08
CA ALA A 113 -5.18 -13.11 -3.69
C ALA A 113 -5.29 -13.49 -2.21
N VAL A 114 -5.58 -12.51 -1.34
CA VAL A 114 -5.80 -12.73 0.10
C VAL A 114 -7.04 -13.58 0.35
N ASP A 115 -8.17 -13.22 -0.27
CA ASP A 115 -9.44 -13.97 -0.15
C ASP A 115 -9.30 -15.41 -0.69
N ALA A 116 -8.36 -15.65 -1.61
CA ALA A 116 -8.03 -16.98 -2.14
C ALA A 116 -6.99 -17.75 -1.31
N GLY A 117 -6.46 -17.15 -0.23
CA GLY A 117 -5.48 -17.77 0.66
C GLY A 117 -4.04 -17.77 0.13
N TYR A 118 -3.72 -16.97 -0.90
CA TYR A 118 -2.36 -16.93 -1.49
C TYR A 118 -1.39 -16.07 -0.68
N ALA A 119 -1.92 -15.11 0.08
CA ALA A 119 -1.15 -14.16 0.87
C ALA A 119 -1.92 -13.78 2.14
N PRO A 120 -1.23 -13.40 3.23
CA PRO A 120 -1.87 -12.93 4.45
C PRO A 120 -2.56 -11.59 4.25
N ASN A 121 -3.55 -11.28 5.10
CA ASN A 121 -4.26 -10.00 5.08
C ASN A 121 -3.33 -8.80 5.30
N ASP A 122 -2.24 -9.00 6.04
CA ASP A 122 -1.22 -7.98 6.25
C ASP A 122 -0.55 -7.52 4.96
N TRP A 123 -0.56 -8.33 3.90
CA TRP A 123 -0.01 -7.92 2.61
C TRP A 123 -1.03 -7.21 1.73
N GLN A 124 -2.30 -7.12 2.15
CA GLN A 124 -3.36 -6.57 1.32
C GLN A 124 -3.15 -5.08 1.04
N VAL A 125 -3.08 -4.73 -0.24
CA VAL A 125 -3.08 -3.34 -0.72
C VAL A 125 -4.45 -3.00 -1.33
N GLY A 126 -4.97 -1.81 -1.02
CA GLY A 126 -6.23 -1.31 -1.57
C GLY A 126 -7.06 -0.51 -0.58
N GLN A 127 -8.27 -0.12 -0.98
CA GLN A 127 -9.21 0.69 -0.21
C GLN A 127 -9.54 0.10 1.17
N THR A 128 -9.64 -1.23 1.25
CA THR A 128 -9.91 -1.98 2.48
C THR A 128 -8.66 -2.65 3.06
N GLY A 129 -7.48 -2.36 2.49
CA GLY A 129 -6.19 -2.83 2.96
C GLY A 129 -5.29 -1.66 3.33
N LYS A 130 -3.98 -1.85 3.14
CA LYS A 130 -2.99 -0.80 3.31
C LYS A 130 -3.00 0.15 2.10
N VAL A 131 -2.89 1.43 2.39
CA VAL A 131 -2.64 2.48 1.39
C VAL A 131 -1.15 2.79 1.40
N VAL A 132 -0.53 2.70 0.25
CA VAL A 132 0.92 2.80 0.05
C VAL A 132 1.25 3.82 -1.04
N ALA A 133 2.42 4.45 -0.95
CA ALA A 133 2.93 5.38 -1.96
C ALA A 133 4.45 5.20 -2.14
N PRO A 134 4.91 4.00 -2.57
CA PRO A 134 6.32 3.72 -2.78
C PRO A 134 6.92 4.53 -3.95
N GLN A 135 8.24 4.52 -4.05
CA GLN A 135 8.95 5.02 -5.23
C GLN A 135 8.72 4.12 -6.45
N LEU A 136 8.58 2.81 -6.24
CA LEU A 136 8.30 1.83 -7.28
C LEU A 136 7.25 0.82 -6.79
N TYR A 137 6.20 0.64 -7.58
CA TYR A 137 5.17 -0.37 -7.38
C TYR A 137 5.12 -1.31 -8.58
N ILE A 138 5.36 -2.61 -8.37
CA ILE A 138 5.31 -3.64 -9.41
C ILE A 138 4.04 -4.47 -9.20
N ALA A 139 3.04 -4.30 -10.06
CA ALA A 139 1.78 -5.03 -10.05
C ALA A 139 1.87 -6.28 -10.93
N VAL A 140 1.92 -7.46 -10.32
CA VAL A 140 2.09 -8.76 -11.00
C VAL A 140 0.77 -9.52 -11.01
N GLY A 141 0.16 -9.66 -12.19
CA GLY A 141 -1.09 -10.42 -12.34
C GLY A 141 -2.29 -9.78 -11.65
N ILE A 142 -2.29 -8.45 -11.51
CA ILE A 142 -3.36 -7.66 -10.88
C ILE A 142 -4.16 -6.97 -11.99
N SER A 143 -5.49 -7.09 -11.95
CA SER A 143 -6.36 -6.51 -12.97
C SER A 143 -6.48 -4.99 -12.90
N GLY A 144 -6.28 -4.38 -11.73
CA GLY A 144 -6.42 -2.93 -11.54
C GLY A 144 -7.85 -2.50 -11.19
N ALA A 145 -8.60 -3.33 -10.45
CA ALA A 145 -9.88 -2.90 -9.89
C ALA A 145 -9.72 -1.61 -9.07
N ILE A 146 -10.71 -0.71 -9.13
CA ILE A 146 -10.67 0.62 -8.49
C ILE A 146 -10.31 0.53 -7.00
N GLN A 147 -10.78 -0.52 -6.31
CA GLN A 147 -10.48 -0.75 -4.90
C GLN A 147 -9.00 -1.03 -4.67
N HIS A 148 -8.31 -1.73 -5.58
CA HIS A 148 -6.86 -1.93 -5.49
C HIS A 148 -6.12 -0.63 -5.77
N LEU A 149 -6.49 0.07 -6.87
CA LEU A 149 -5.87 1.33 -7.27
C LEU A 149 -5.96 2.40 -6.18
N ALA A 150 -7.07 2.46 -5.44
CA ALA A 150 -7.25 3.36 -4.32
C ALA A 150 -6.12 3.30 -3.27
N GLY A 151 -5.47 2.13 -3.15
CA GLY A 151 -4.40 1.87 -2.21
C GLY A 151 -2.99 2.07 -2.77
N MET A 152 -2.79 2.24 -4.08
CA MET A 152 -1.45 2.30 -4.67
C MET A 152 -1.26 3.33 -5.79
N LYS A 153 -2.31 4.05 -6.19
CA LYS A 153 -2.25 5.04 -7.28
C LYS A 153 -1.33 6.23 -7.02
N ASP A 154 -1.00 6.47 -5.75
CA ASP A 154 -0.10 7.56 -5.34
C ASP A 154 1.39 7.09 -5.39
N SER A 155 1.67 5.89 -5.89
CA SER A 155 3.04 5.41 -6.16
C SER A 155 3.71 6.26 -7.23
N LYS A 156 5.02 6.52 -7.10
CA LYS A 156 5.74 7.38 -8.05
C LYS A 156 5.93 6.74 -9.43
N VAL A 157 6.18 5.43 -9.46
CA VAL A 157 6.32 4.64 -10.68
C VAL A 157 5.53 3.36 -10.51
N ILE A 158 4.64 3.07 -11.45
CA ILE A 158 3.81 1.87 -11.51
C ILE A 158 4.24 1.02 -12.70
N VAL A 159 4.69 -0.20 -12.43
CA VAL A 159 5.00 -1.23 -13.43
C VAL A 159 3.91 -2.29 -13.38
N ALA A 160 3.30 -2.63 -14.50
CA ALA A 160 2.28 -3.67 -14.60
C ALA A 160 2.77 -4.85 -15.46
N ILE A 161 2.65 -6.06 -14.93
CA ILE A 161 2.90 -7.32 -15.64
C ILE A 161 1.59 -8.10 -15.64
N ASN A 162 0.98 -8.24 -16.81
CA ASN A 162 -0.29 -8.96 -16.94
C ASN A 162 -0.36 -9.66 -18.29
N LYS A 163 -1.02 -10.82 -18.35
CA LYS A 163 -1.23 -11.55 -19.62
C LYS A 163 -2.35 -10.94 -20.47
N ASP A 164 -3.28 -10.24 -19.83
CA ASP A 164 -4.44 -9.61 -20.45
C ASP A 164 -4.09 -8.16 -20.79
N GLU A 165 -3.87 -7.86 -22.07
CA GLU A 165 -3.51 -6.52 -22.57
C GLU A 165 -4.58 -5.45 -22.30
N GLU A 166 -5.83 -5.87 -22.10
CA GLU A 166 -6.96 -4.99 -21.81
C GLU A 166 -7.17 -4.76 -20.30
N ALA A 167 -6.26 -5.28 -19.45
CA ALA A 167 -6.38 -5.14 -18.01
C ALA A 167 -6.37 -3.66 -17.56
N PRO A 168 -7.35 -3.19 -16.77
CA PRO A 168 -7.44 -1.81 -16.31
C PRO A 168 -6.18 -1.25 -15.62
N ILE A 169 -5.33 -2.10 -15.05
CA ILE A 169 -4.06 -1.69 -14.43
C ILE A 169 -3.15 -0.93 -15.41
N PHE A 170 -3.22 -1.24 -16.71
CA PHE A 170 -2.39 -0.56 -17.71
C PHE A 170 -2.79 0.90 -17.92
N GLN A 171 -4.02 1.30 -17.56
CA GLN A 171 -4.46 2.69 -17.64
C GLN A 171 -3.75 3.61 -16.64
N VAL A 172 -3.16 3.04 -15.58
CA VAL A 172 -2.44 3.78 -14.54
C VAL A 172 -0.96 3.40 -14.43
N ALA A 173 -0.50 2.47 -15.27
CA ALA A 173 0.89 2.02 -15.26
C ALA A 173 1.77 2.96 -16.08
N ASP A 174 2.92 3.34 -15.54
CA ASP A 174 3.96 4.05 -16.28
C ASP A 174 4.69 3.11 -17.25
N TYR A 175 4.83 1.83 -16.86
CA TYR A 175 5.39 0.78 -17.69
C TYR A 175 4.48 -0.45 -17.68
N GLY A 176 4.09 -0.92 -18.87
CA GLY A 176 3.31 -2.14 -19.03
C GLY A 176 4.11 -3.21 -19.77
N LEU A 177 4.07 -4.44 -19.28
CA LEU A 177 4.58 -5.61 -19.97
C LEU A 177 3.48 -6.66 -20.07
N VAL A 178 3.02 -6.90 -21.30
CA VAL A 178 2.03 -7.94 -21.59
C VAL A 178 2.74 -9.27 -21.72
N GLY A 179 2.38 -10.26 -20.91
CA GLY A 179 2.92 -11.61 -21.00
C GLY A 179 2.68 -12.46 -19.76
N ASP A 180 3.22 -13.68 -19.80
CA ASP A 180 3.10 -14.62 -18.67
C ASP A 180 4.05 -14.21 -17.53
N LEU A 181 3.46 -13.98 -16.36
CA LEU A 181 4.20 -13.67 -15.14
C LEU A 181 5.16 -14.79 -14.74
N PHE A 182 4.86 -16.05 -15.06
CA PHE A 182 5.71 -17.20 -14.71
C PHE A 182 6.99 -17.26 -15.55
N ASP A 183 6.99 -16.62 -16.73
CA ASP A 183 8.18 -16.49 -17.57
C ASP A 183 8.94 -15.19 -17.29
N ILE A 184 8.21 -14.10 -17.05
CA ILE A 184 8.78 -12.75 -16.90
C ILE A 184 9.49 -12.61 -15.55
N LEU A 185 8.88 -13.03 -14.45
CA LEU A 185 9.43 -12.79 -13.11
C LEU A 185 10.76 -13.51 -12.89
N PRO A 186 10.96 -14.79 -13.29
CA PRO A 186 12.26 -15.43 -13.21
C PRO A 186 13.33 -14.79 -14.10
N LYS A 187 12.95 -14.20 -15.24
CA LYS A 187 13.89 -13.45 -16.09
C LYS A 187 14.31 -12.13 -15.44
N LEU A 188 13.34 -11.41 -14.86
CA LEU A 188 13.60 -10.20 -14.09
C LEU A 188 14.52 -10.51 -12.90
N GLU A 189 14.21 -11.57 -12.15
CA GLU A 189 15.04 -12.04 -11.05
C GLU A 189 16.49 -12.27 -11.50
N LYS A 190 16.73 -12.95 -12.63
CA LYS A 190 18.08 -13.22 -13.13
C LYS A 190 18.83 -11.97 -13.60
N ALA A 191 18.12 -10.95 -14.03
CA ALA A 191 18.72 -9.70 -14.52
C ALA A 191 19.12 -8.73 -13.39
N LEU A 192 18.57 -8.93 -12.19
CA LEU A 192 18.88 -8.18 -10.96
C LEU A 192 20.04 -8.80 -10.20
#